data_AF-A0AAV9TNZ1-F1
#
_entry.id   AF-A0AAV9TNZ1-F1
#
_cell.length_a   1.000
_cell.length_b   1.000
_cell.length_c   1.000
_cell.angle_alpha   90.00
_cell.angle_beta   90.00
_cell.angle_gamma   90.00
#
_symmetry.space_group_name_H-M   'P 1'
#
loop_
_entity.id
_entity.type
_entity.pdbx_description
1 polymer ?
#
loop_
_entity_poly.entity_id
_entity_poly.type
_entity_poly.pdbx_seq_one_letter_code
_entity_poly.pdbx_strand_id
1 'polypeptide(L)'
;MTAEALQPAFPPAVVGPKLKEPTRPTNRLPQTLIDEARRVERTRFDPNKHLAIDDPEKIYTMQEIGLGGQGISPVAASSPFAIFTPEAVAQMRAEIFSEPVLQSCQYASDFAKNMIRGYGPRLCPFIFDAWNCDRVLEAVSRVAGLELVPAIEFEVGHINISINETTTELGTVETNATYLEEDQSAFAWHRDSYAFVCVTMLSDCVGMVGGETAMRTGTGGIMKVRGPAMGTGVVMQGRYIEHQAMKAKGGRERISMVTSFRPKSPLVRDETVLTGARPISTRSSLYYQWSQYRLEVLEERLRDGSKRFRDRDRSGKPFDVAAAKEFLNLQKQFLEATILELE
;
A
#
# COMPACT_ATOMS: atom_id res chain seq x y z
N MET A 1 2.05 40.07 -6.34
CA MET A 1 1.84 38.87 -7.17
C MET A 1 0.77 38.04 -6.50
N THR A 2 -0.34 37.86 -7.20
CA THR A 2 -1.56 37.20 -6.76
C THR A 2 -1.27 35.75 -6.38
N ALA A 3 -1.71 35.35 -5.19
CA ALA A 3 -1.72 33.96 -4.78
C ALA A 3 -2.68 33.20 -5.71
N GLU A 4 -2.13 32.48 -6.69
CA GLU A 4 -2.84 31.37 -7.31
C GLU A 4 -3.07 30.34 -6.20
N ALA A 5 -4.25 30.41 -5.60
CA ALA A 5 -4.81 29.30 -4.88
C ALA A 5 -5.03 28.18 -5.90
N LEU A 6 -3.98 27.38 -6.13
CA LEU A 6 -4.14 26.00 -6.58
C LEU A 6 -4.96 25.31 -5.48
N GLN A 7 -6.29 25.44 -5.55
CA GLN A 7 -7.16 24.44 -4.94
C GLN A 7 -6.63 23.10 -5.43
N PRO A 8 -6.25 22.15 -4.56
CA PRO A 8 -5.90 20.85 -5.08
C PRO A 8 -7.17 20.32 -5.76
N ALA A 9 -7.03 19.98 -7.05
CA ALA A 9 -8.04 19.22 -7.76
C ALA A 9 -8.46 18.05 -6.87
N PHE A 10 -9.76 17.72 -6.85
CA PHE A 10 -10.26 16.52 -6.17
C PHE A 10 -9.34 15.34 -6.48
N PRO A 11 -9.04 14.47 -5.49
CA PRO A 11 -8.15 13.35 -5.73
C PRO A 11 -8.72 12.52 -6.88
N PRO A 12 -7.86 11.99 -7.79
CA PRO A 12 -8.35 11.26 -8.95
C PRO A 12 -9.31 10.13 -8.55
N ALA A 13 -10.27 9.79 -9.40
CA ALA A 13 -11.14 8.65 -9.12
C ALA A 13 -10.34 7.34 -9.04
N VAL A 14 -10.75 6.45 -8.12
CA VAL A 14 -10.25 5.07 -8.05
C VAL A 14 -11.27 4.16 -8.73
N VAL A 15 -10.81 3.25 -9.57
CA VAL A 15 -11.66 2.21 -10.17
C VAL A 15 -11.37 0.91 -9.42
N GLY A 16 -12.40 0.36 -8.77
CA GLY A 16 -12.29 -0.89 -8.03
C GLY A 16 -12.56 -2.14 -8.87
N PRO A 17 -12.28 -3.33 -8.33
CA PRO A 17 -12.64 -4.60 -8.95
C PRO A 17 -14.14 -4.72 -9.26
N LYS A 18 -14.50 -5.48 -10.30
CA LYS A 18 -15.91 -5.68 -10.69
C LYS A 18 -16.65 -6.66 -9.77
N LEU A 19 -15.94 -7.28 -8.83
CA LEU A 19 -16.51 -8.19 -7.85
C LEU A 19 -17.54 -7.50 -6.96
N LYS A 20 -18.49 -8.28 -6.47
CA LYS A 20 -19.44 -7.84 -5.44
C LYS A 20 -19.11 -8.39 -4.05
N GLU A 21 -18.40 -9.52 -3.99
CA GLU A 21 -18.01 -10.19 -2.76
C GLU A 21 -16.65 -10.88 -2.95
N PRO A 22 -15.87 -11.06 -1.87
CA PRO A 22 -14.59 -11.76 -1.94
C PRO A 22 -14.80 -13.23 -2.34
N THR A 23 -14.05 -13.69 -3.34
CA THR A 23 -14.12 -15.07 -3.84
C THR A 23 -12.91 -15.86 -3.42
N ARG A 24 -13.07 -17.17 -3.19
CA ARG A 24 -11.94 -18.09 -2.94
C ARG A 24 -11.30 -18.49 -4.27
N PRO A 25 -9.97 -18.67 -4.34
CA PRO A 25 -9.32 -19.15 -5.55
C PRO A 25 -9.76 -20.58 -5.88
N THR A 26 -9.90 -20.89 -7.17
CA THR A 26 -10.19 -22.25 -7.65
C THR A 26 -8.92 -23.08 -7.84
N ASN A 27 -7.79 -22.43 -8.11
CA ASN A 27 -6.50 -23.09 -8.30
C ASN A 27 -5.77 -23.22 -6.97
N ARG A 28 -5.24 -24.41 -6.70
CA ARG A 28 -4.43 -24.66 -5.51
C ARG A 28 -3.04 -24.07 -5.68
N LEU A 29 -2.50 -23.53 -4.59
CA LEU A 29 -1.09 -23.16 -4.54
C LEU A 29 -0.21 -24.43 -4.64
N PRO A 30 0.98 -24.35 -5.27
CA PRO A 30 1.94 -25.44 -5.25
C PRO A 30 2.25 -25.91 -3.83
N GLN A 31 2.21 -27.22 -3.60
CA GLN A 31 2.48 -27.80 -2.27
C GLN A 31 3.91 -27.47 -1.78
N THR A 32 4.85 -27.29 -2.70
CA THR A 32 6.24 -26.91 -2.39
C THR A 32 6.33 -25.60 -1.60
N LEU A 33 5.49 -24.61 -1.90
CA LEU A 33 5.44 -23.34 -1.17
C LEU A 33 5.07 -23.53 0.30
N ILE A 34 4.08 -24.39 0.53
CA ILE A 34 3.56 -24.70 1.86
C ILE A 34 4.59 -25.51 2.63
N ASP A 35 5.22 -26.49 2.00
CA ASP A 35 6.21 -27.36 2.63
C ASP A 35 7.50 -26.60 2.98
N GLU A 36 7.96 -25.70 2.12
CA GLU A 36 9.09 -24.80 2.41
C GLU A 36 8.77 -23.91 3.62
N ALA A 37 7.60 -23.29 3.65
CA ALA A 37 7.15 -22.45 4.75
C ALA A 37 7.03 -23.22 6.08
N ARG A 38 6.61 -24.50 6.04
CA ARG A 38 6.50 -25.38 7.21
C ARG A 38 7.84 -25.78 7.81
N ARG A 39 8.93 -25.74 7.04
CA ARG A 39 10.29 -26.07 7.53
C ARG A 39 10.91 -24.96 8.37
N VAL A 40 10.35 -23.76 8.32
CA VAL A 40 10.82 -22.61 9.09
C VAL A 40 10.31 -22.75 10.53
N GLU A 41 11.23 -22.88 11.49
CA GLU A 41 10.89 -22.77 12.91
C GLU A 41 10.47 -21.34 13.21
N ARG A 42 9.24 -21.17 13.72
CA ARG A 42 8.68 -19.84 13.96
C ARG A 42 9.33 -19.18 15.16
N THR A 43 9.75 -17.93 14.98
CA THR A 43 10.30 -17.10 16.06
C THR A 43 9.52 -15.80 16.20
N ARG A 44 9.71 -15.10 17.32
CA ARG A 44 9.19 -13.74 17.47
C ARG A 44 9.99 -12.75 16.62
N PHE A 45 9.37 -11.65 16.25
CA PHE A 45 10.06 -10.56 15.60
C PHE A 45 11.04 -9.88 16.58
N ASP A 46 12.31 -9.91 16.21
CA ASP A 46 13.41 -9.15 16.80
C ASP A 46 13.97 -8.13 15.78
N PRO A 47 13.86 -6.81 16.02
CA PRO A 47 14.34 -5.80 15.09
C PRO A 47 15.87 -5.81 14.89
N ASN A 48 16.66 -6.40 15.79
CA ASN A 48 18.11 -6.49 15.63
C ASN A 48 18.54 -7.64 14.71
N LYS A 49 17.67 -8.64 14.55
CA LYS A 49 17.92 -9.82 13.71
C LYS A 49 17.23 -9.72 12.36
N HIS A 50 16.03 -9.14 12.34
CA HIS A 50 15.12 -9.24 11.20
C HIS A 50 15.11 -7.99 10.31
N LEU A 51 15.74 -6.90 10.74
CA LEU A 51 15.84 -5.67 9.95
C LEU A 51 17.20 -5.53 9.27
N ALA A 52 17.17 -5.06 8.04
CA ALA A 52 18.32 -4.69 7.22
C ALA A 52 18.03 -3.35 6.53
N ILE A 53 17.67 -2.34 7.33
CA ILE A 53 17.22 -1.05 6.80
C ILE A 53 18.40 -0.27 6.24
N ASP A 54 18.35 -0.02 4.93
CA ASP A 54 19.24 0.90 4.21
C ASP A 54 18.39 1.87 3.38
N ASP A 55 18.86 3.09 3.15
CA ASP A 55 18.11 4.08 2.37
C ASP A 55 18.07 3.73 0.86
N PRO A 56 17.01 4.14 0.14
CA PRO A 56 16.94 3.98 -1.31
C PRO A 56 18.02 4.81 -2.02
N GLU A 57 18.56 4.26 -3.11
CA GLU A 57 19.48 4.99 -4.01
C GLU A 57 18.83 6.27 -4.58
N LYS A 58 17.52 6.23 -4.85
CA LYS A 58 16.79 7.36 -5.42
C LYS A 58 15.39 7.50 -4.84
N ILE A 59 15.02 8.74 -4.54
CA ILE A 59 13.64 9.17 -4.29
C ILE A 59 13.19 10.00 -5.48
N TYR A 60 12.06 9.61 -6.08
CA TYR A 60 11.41 10.33 -7.15
C TYR A 60 10.35 11.26 -6.57
N THR A 61 10.32 12.51 -6.99
CA THR A 61 9.38 13.52 -6.50
C THR A 61 8.17 13.65 -7.42
N MET A 62 7.05 14.12 -6.86
CA MET A 62 5.85 14.48 -7.62
C MET A 62 6.17 15.52 -8.71
N GLN A 63 7.07 16.46 -8.41
CA GLN A 63 7.52 17.47 -9.36
C GLN A 63 8.25 16.86 -10.57
N GLU A 64 9.18 15.93 -10.34
CA GLU A 64 9.94 15.27 -11.41
C GLU A 64 9.06 14.46 -12.36
N ILE A 65 7.98 13.87 -11.85
CA ILE A 65 7.02 13.13 -12.69
C ILE A 65 5.92 14.02 -13.27
N GLY A 66 6.00 15.34 -13.10
CA GLY A 66 5.03 16.31 -13.64
C GLY A 66 3.68 16.33 -12.91
N LEU A 67 3.60 15.78 -11.69
CA LEU A 67 2.42 15.78 -10.82
C LEU A 67 2.61 16.69 -9.58
N GLY A 68 3.48 17.70 -9.67
CA GLY A 68 3.76 18.63 -8.59
C GLY A 68 2.50 19.29 -8.02
N GLY A 69 2.42 19.43 -6.69
CA GLY A 69 1.26 19.97 -5.99
C GLY A 69 0.08 18.99 -5.81
N GLN A 70 0.12 17.82 -6.45
CA GLN A 70 -0.80 16.72 -6.16
C GLN A 70 -0.31 15.89 -4.98
N GLY A 71 -1.24 15.19 -4.33
CA GLY A 71 -0.94 14.32 -3.19
C GLY A 71 -0.76 15.06 -1.86
N ILE A 72 -0.22 14.35 -0.89
CA ILE A 72 -0.04 14.77 0.50
C ILE A 72 1.44 14.82 0.92
N SER A 73 2.34 14.52 -0.02
CA SER A 73 3.79 14.55 0.15
C SER A 73 4.46 14.94 -1.18
N PRO A 74 5.64 15.61 -1.15
CA PRO A 74 6.43 15.86 -2.35
C PRO A 74 7.01 14.59 -2.98
N VAL A 75 7.03 13.45 -2.28
CA VAL A 75 7.58 12.18 -2.77
C VAL A 75 6.55 11.44 -3.61
N ALA A 76 6.93 11.04 -4.82
CA ALA A 76 6.13 10.18 -5.67
C ALA A 76 6.37 8.68 -5.36
N ALA A 77 7.63 8.26 -5.44
CA ALA A 77 8.03 6.88 -5.21
C ALA A 77 9.53 6.79 -4.85
N SER A 78 9.98 5.65 -4.32
CA SER A 78 11.39 5.34 -4.13
C SER A 78 11.90 4.30 -5.13
N SER A 79 13.21 4.23 -5.34
CA SER A 79 13.84 2.98 -5.75
C SER A 79 13.68 1.93 -4.63
N PRO A 80 13.90 0.64 -4.93
CA PRO A 80 13.93 -0.38 -3.90
C PRO A 80 14.99 -0.07 -2.83
N PHE A 81 14.66 -0.36 -1.58
CA PHE A 81 15.58 -0.24 -0.44
C PHE A 81 15.41 -1.40 0.53
N ALA A 82 16.48 -1.79 1.20
CA ALA A 82 16.45 -2.94 2.10
C ALA A 82 15.63 -2.60 3.36
N ILE A 83 14.81 -3.54 3.83
CA ILE A 83 14.01 -3.40 5.05
C ILE A 83 14.19 -4.64 5.92
N PHE A 84 14.04 -5.82 5.32
CA PHE A 84 13.97 -7.10 6.01
C PHE A 84 15.11 -8.02 5.59
N THR A 85 15.66 -8.77 6.54
CA THR A 85 16.63 -9.82 6.25
C THR A 85 15.97 -11.01 5.54
N PRO A 86 16.73 -11.88 4.85
CA PRO A 86 16.18 -13.12 4.29
C PRO A 86 15.50 -14.01 5.33
N GLU A 87 16.01 -14.00 6.57
CA GLU A 87 15.37 -14.72 7.68
C GLU A 87 13.99 -14.15 8.03
N ALA A 88 13.85 -12.83 8.06
CA ALA A 88 12.56 -12.19 8.28
C ALA A 88 11.57 -12.53 7.17
N VAL A 89 12.02 -12.53 5.91
CA VAL A 89 11.19 -12.97 4.77
C VAL A 89 10.75 -14.42 4.95
N ALA A 90 11.62 -15.32 5.42
CA ALA A 90 11.25 -16.70 5.69
C ALA A 90 10.17 -16.81 6.79
N GLN A 91 10.26 -16.02 7.86
CA GLN A 91 9.22 -15.95 8.91
C GLN A 91 7.89 -15.43 8.36
N MET A 92 7.91 -14.34 7.58
CA MET A 92 6.71 -13.80 6.94
C MET A 92 6.05 -14.84 6.03
N ARG A 93 6.84 -15.58 5.23
CA ARG A 93 6.36 -16.68 4.40
C ARG A 93 5.76 -17.82 5.24
N ALA A 94 6.39 -18.16 6.37
CA ALA A 94 5.92 -19.17 7.31
C ALA A 94 4.55 -18.84 7.91
N GLU A 95 4.23 -17.55 8.09
CA GLU A 95 2.92 -17.10 8.54
C GLU A 95 1.87 -17.16 7.42
N ILE A 96 2.14 -16.55 6.27
CA ILE A 96 1.14 -16.42 5.19
C ILE A 96 0.76 -17.78 4.58
N PHE A 97 1.68 -18.75 4.51
CA PHE A 97 1.40 -20.09 3.99
C PHE A 97 0.95 -21.08 5.05
N SER A 98 0.62 -20.60 6.24
CA SER A 98 0.10 -21.46 7.29
C SER A 98 -1.33 -21.89 7.01
N GLU A 99 -1.68 -23.09 7.46
CA GLU A 99 -3.02 -23.66 7.24
C GLU A 99 -4.15 -22.73 7.71
N PRO A 100 -4.10 -22.14 8.93
CA PRO A 100 -5.16 -21.24 9.37
C PRO A 100 -5.31 -19.99 8.49
N VAL A 101 -4.20 -19.44 7.99
CA VAL A 101 -4.20 -18.26 7.12
C VAL A 101 -4.75 -18.61 5.74
N LEU A 102 -4.30 -19.71 5.12
CA LEU A 102 -4.80 -20.12 3.81
C LEU A 102 -6.31 -20.44 3.84
N GLN A 103 -6.78 -21.08 4.91
CA GLN A 103 -8.20 -21.41 5.05
C GLN A 103 -9.10 -20.19 5.25
N SER A 104 -8.63 -19.18 6.00
CA SER A 104 -9.47 -18.04 6.40
C SER A 104 -9.26 -16.81 5.53
N CYS A 105 -8.06 -16.58 5.01
CA CYS A 105 -7.64 -15.29 4.44
C CYS A 105 -7.19 -15.34 2.97
N GLN A 106 -7.31 -16.49 2.29
CA GLN A 106 -6.96 -16.61 0.87
C GLN A 106 -8.15 -16.29 -0.05
N TYR A 107 -7.93 -15.39 -1.01
CA TYR A 107 -8.97 -14.90 -1.94
C TYR A 107 -8.46 -14.78 -3.37
N ALA A 108 -9.35 -14.49 -4.31
CA ALA A 108 -9.07 -14.20 -5.71
C ALA A 108 -9.96 -13.06 -6.23
N SER A 109 -9.56 -12.48 -7.35
CA SER A 109 -10.32 -11.47 -8.09
C SER A 109 -10.00 -11.51 -9.58
N ASP A 110 -10.71 -10.68 -10.34
CA ASP A 110 -10.41 -10.39 -11.74
C ASP A 110 -9.01 -9.77 -11.93
N PHE A 111 -8.46 -9.12 -10.88
CA PHE A 111 -7.12 -8.53 -10.89
C PHE A 111 -6.04 -9.47 -10.36
N ALA A 112 -6.35 -10.32 -9.38
CA ALA A 112 -5.38 -11.19 -8.71
C ALA A 112 -5.91 -12.63 -8.61
N LYS A 113 -5.27 -13.57 -9.29
CA LYS A 113 -5.68 -14.99 -9.23
C LYS A 113 -5.51 -15.63 -7.85
N ASN A 114 -4.61 -15.08 -7.03
CA ASN A 114 -4.37 -15.54 -5.67
C ASN A 114 -3.82 -14.42 -4.81
N MET A 115 -4.52 -14.14 -3.70
CA MET A 115 -4.13 -13.14 -2.71
C MET A 115 -4.40 -13.66 -1.31
N ILE A 116 -3.64 -13.16 -0.33
CA ILE A 116 -3.85 -13.44 1.09
C ILE A 116 -3.97 -12.11 1.81
N ARG A 117 -5.11 -11.85 2.47
CA ARG A 117 -5.40 -10.55 3.07
C ARG A 117 -6.44 -10.62 4.18
N GLY A 118 -6.54 -9.56 4.97
CA GLY A 118 -7.48 -9.49 6.08
C GLY A 118 -7.18 -10.47 7.21
N TYR A 119 -5.94 -10.96 7.28
CA TYR A 119 -5.44 -11.66 8.46
C TYR A 119 -5.07 -10.63 9.54
N GLY A 120 -5.04 -11.06 10.80
CA GLY A 120 -4.73 -10.19 11.94
C GLY A 120 -3.51 -10.65 12.73
N PRO A 121 -3.10 -9.89 13.76
CA PRO A 121 -1.93 -10.19 14.58
C PRO A 121 -2.01 -11.53 15.32
N ARG A 122 -3.22 -12.10 15.50
CA ARG A 122 -3.38 -13.45 16.03
C ARG A 122 -2.88 -14.55 15.10
N LEU A 123 -3.00 -14.35 13.78
CA LEU A 123 -2.60 -15.34 12.77
C LEU A 123 -1.17 -15.10 12.29
N CYS A 124 -0.78 -13.82 12.18
CA CYS A 124 0.52 -13.41 11.66
C CYS A 124 1.22 -12.40 12.61
N PRO A 125 1.52 -12.77 13.86
CA PRO A 125 2.14 -11.85 14.82
C PRO A 125 3.48 -11.29 14.34
N PHE A 126 4.31 -12.06 13.64
CA PHE A 126 5.60 -11.61 13.14
C PHE A 126 5.44 -10.47 12.12
N ILE A 127 4.54 -10.62 11.14
CA ILE A 127 4.25 -9.58 10.15
C ILE A 127 3.74 -8.29 10.82
N PHE A 128 2.84 -8.43 11.81
CA PHE A 128 2.29 -7.27 12.50
C PHE A 128 3.32 -6.58 13.40
N ASP A 129 4.13 -7.33 14.15
CA ASP A 129 5.23 -6.77 14.95
C ASP A 129 6.25 -6.07 14.04
N ALA A 130 6.55 -6.63 12.87
CA ALA A 130 7.47 -6.04 11.90
C ALA A 130 6.95 -4.71 11.33
N TRP A 131 5.69 -4.65 10.89
CA TRP A 131 5.11 -3.45 10.29
C TRP A 131 4.67 -2.38 11.30
N ASN A 132 4.57 -2.72 12.58
CA ASN A 132 4.38 -1.75 13.68
C ASN A 132 5.69 -1.41 14.42
N CYS A 133 6.83 -1.94 13.98
CA CYS A 133 8.12 -1.61 14.56
C CYS A 133 8.49 -0.15 14.27
N ASP A 134 8.84 0.62 15.30
CA ASP A 134 9.25 2.02 15.19
C ASP A 134 10.34 2.23 14.13
N ARG A 135 11.36 1.36 14.09
CA ARG A 135 12.46 1.46 13.10
C ARG A 135 11.96 1.34 11.66
N VAL A 136 10.96 0.48 11.40
CA VAL A 136 10.36 0.32 10.08
C VAL A 136 9.49 1.53 9.74
N LEU A 137 8.67 1.98 10.69
CA LEU A 137 7.80 3.16 10.51
C LEU A 137 8.61 4.42 10.26
N GLU A 138 9.71 4.63 10.98
CA GLU A 138 10.65 5.73 10.78
C GLU A 138 11.30 5.68 9.39
N ALA A 139 11.73 4.50 8.93
CA ALA A 139 12.32 4.33 7.61
C ALA A 139 11.32 4.62 6.49
N VAL A 140 10.13 4.03 6.55
CA VAL A 140 9.05 4.26 5.58
C VAL A 140 8.62 5.73 5.58
N SER A 141 8.48 6.35 6.75
CA SER A 141 8.12 7.76 6.89
C SER A 141 9.18 8.70 6.31
N ARG A 142 10.46 8.41 6.58
CA ARG A 142 11.59 9.15 6.02
C ARG A 142 11.58 9.09 4.50
N VAL A 143 11.42 7.90 3.92
CA VAL A 143 11.33 7.72 2.46
C VAL A 143 10.09 8.40 1.88
N ALA A 144 8.95 8.33 2.56
CA ALA A 144 7.72 8.97 2.13
C ALA A 144 7.74 10.51 2.25
N GLY A 145 8.70 11.09 2.97
CA GLY A 145 8.75 12.53 3.26
C GLY A 145 7.59 13.02 4.14
N LEU A 146 6.91 12.10 4.84
CA LEU A 146 5.74 12.35 5.68
C LEU A 146 5.66 11.26 6.76
N GLU A 147 5.29 11.61 7.98
CA GLU A 147 5.10 10.63 9.04
C GLU A 147 3.85 9.76 8.77
N LEU A 148 4.08 8.45 8.64
CA LEU A 148 3.09 7.45 8.27
C LEU A 148 2.90 6.41 9.37
N VAL A 149 1.69 5.88 9.43
CA VAL A 149 1.33 4.67 10.20
C VAL A 149 0.55 3.71 9.30
N PRO A 150 0.53 2.40 9.60
CA PRO A 150 -0.30 1.46 8.86
C PRO A 150 -1.75 1.96 8.84
N ALA A 151 -2.41 1.89 7.68
CA ALA A 151 -3.69 2.54 7.46
C ALA A 151 -4.77 1.98 8.41
N ILE A 152 -4.94 0.67 8.35
CA ILE A 152 -5.77 -0.17 9.20
C ILE A 152 -5.14 -1.57 9.24
N GLU A 153 -5.38 -2.35 10.30
CA GLU A 153 -4.83 -3.71 10.43
C GLU A 153 -5.18 -4.60 9.23
N PHE A 154 -6.38 -4.45 8.66
CA PHE A 154 -6.87 -5.25 7.54
C PHE A 154 -5.98 -5.16 6.28
N GLU A 155 -5.25 -4.06 6.13
CA GLU A 155 -4.41 -3.75 4.97
C GLU A 155 -2.91 -3.83 5.31
N VAL A 156 -2.57 -4.41 6.46
CA VAL A 156 -1.20 -4.78 6.77
C VAL A 156 -0.86 -6.06 6.03
N GLY A 157 0.10 -5.97 5.11
CA GLY A 157 0.65 -7.12 4.41
C GLY A 157 -0.30 -7.84 3.46
N HIS A 158 -1.09 -7.13 2.65
CA HIS A 158 -1.81 -7.75 1.54
C HIS A 158 -0.84 -8.50 0.62
N ILE A 159 -0.99 -9.82 0.50
CA ILE A 159 -0.12 -10.66 -0.32
C ILE A 159 -0.75 -10.85 -1.70
N ASN A 160 0.04 -10.60 -2.74
CA ASN A 160 -0.27 -11.03 -4.10
C ASN A 160 0.66 -12.17 -4.49
N ILE A 161 0.10 -13.27 -5.00
CA ILE A 161 0.86 -14.47 -5.39
C ILE A 161 0.65 -14.71 -6.89
N SER A 162 1.76 -14.75 -7.63
CA SER A 162 1.80 -15.23 -9.01
C SER A 162 2.75 -16.42 -9.10
N ILE A 163 2.33 -17.47 -9.80
CA ILE A 163 3.10 -18.69 -10.02
C ILE A 163 3.36 -18.82 -11.51
N ASN A 164 4.63 -19.06 -11.88
CA ASN A 164 5.00 -19.37 -13.25
C ASN A 164 4.87 -20.89 -13.46
N GLU A 165 3.78 -21.33 -14.08
CA GLU A 165 3.53 -22.76 -14.35
C GLU A 165 4.41 -23.32 -15.48
N THR A 166 5.07 -22.45 -16.24
CA THR A 166 5.96 -22.81 -17.35
C THR A 166 7.41 -22.51 -16.97
N THR A 167 8.21 -23.55 -16.77
CA THR A 167 9.64 -23.50 -17.14
C THR A 167 9.71 -23.46 -18.66
N THR A 168 9.28 -22.36 -19.28
CA THR A 168 9.69 -22.10 -20.66
C THR A 168 11.17 -21.83 -20.58
N GLU A 169 11.95 -22.80 -21.08
CA GLU A 169 13.36 -22.66 -21.34
C GLU A 169 13.63 -21.29 -21.98
N LEU A 170 14.76 -20.67 -21.63
CA LEU A 170 15.31 -19.47 -22.28
C LEU A 170 15.66 -19.69 -23.78
N GLY A 171 15.08 -20.70 -24.43
CA GLY A 171 15.26 -21.04 -25.82
C GLY A 171 14.27 -20.26 -26.70
N THR A 172 14.81 -19.55 -27.69
CA THR A 172 14.11 -18.85 -28.78
C THR A 172 13.40 -17.54 -28.40
N VAL A 173 14.21 -16.51 -28.10
CA VAL A 173 13.80 -15.13 -28.43
C VAL A 173 13.86 -15.00 -29.96
N GLU A 174 12.80 -15.44 -30.64
CA GLU A 174 12.56 -14.98 -32.01
C GLU A 174 12.10 -13.53 -31.94
N THR A 175 12.93 -12.66 -32.50
CA THR A 175 12.62 -11.28 -32.84
C THR A 175 11.47 -11.26 -33.84
N ASN A 176 10.22 -11.25 -33.37
CA ASN A 176 9.10 -10.82 -34.20
C ASN A 176 8.12 -9.98 -33.39
N ALA A 177 8.01 -8.74 -33.85
CA ALA A 177 7.18 -7.67 -33.32
C ALA A 177 5.70 -8.00 -33.51
N THR A 178 4.98 -8.09 -32.39
CA THR A 178 3.62 -7.54 -32.11
C THR A 178 3.08 -8.28 -30.88
N TYR A 179 3.61 -7.97 -29.69
CA TYR A 179 2.99 -8.40 -28.44
C TYR A 179 2.15 -7.23 -27.92
N LEU A 180 0.83 -7.43 -27.85
CA LEU A 180 -0.13 -6.45 -27.34
C LEU A 180 0.29 -6.01 -25.93
N GLU A 181 0.22 -4.71 -25.63
CA GLU A 181 0.63 -4.12 -24.35
C GLU A 181 -0.01 -4.79 -23.12
N GLU A 182 -1.20 -5.39 -23.29
CA GLU A 182 -1.93 -6.15 -22.27
C GLU A 182 -1.16 -7.38 -21.76
N ASP A 183 -0.29 -7.99 -22.59
CA ASP A 183 0.43 -9.21 -22.21
C ASP A 183 1.68 -8.94 -21.35
N GLN A 184 2.03 -7.66 -21.10
CA GLN A 184 3.19 -7.28 -20.27
C GLN A 184 2.81 -6.91 -18.82
N SER A 185 1.52 -6.96 -18.46
CA SER A 185 1.00 -6.48 -17.18
C SER A 185 0.75 -7.60 -16.16
N ALA A 186 1.26 -7.45 -14.93
CA ALA A 186 0.85 -8.30 -13.81
C ALA A 186 -0.46 -7.82 -13.17
N PHE A 187 -0.72 -6.49 -13.21
CA PHE A 187 -1.94 -5.84 -12.74
C PHE A 187 -2.30 -4.68 -13.67
N ALA A 188 -3.58 -4.50 -14.04
CA ALA A 188 -3.98 -3.41 -14.93
C ALA A 188 -3.65 -2.02 -14.33
N TRP A 189 -3.58 -0.98 -15.17
CA TRP A 189 -3.40 0.40 -14.71
C TRP A 189 -4.46 0.78 -13.67
N HIS A 190 -4.01 1.27 -12.51
CA HIS A 190 -4.89 1.66 -11.42
C HIS A 190 -4.25 2.74 -10.55
N ARG A 191 -5.06 3.24 -9.61
CA ARG A 191 -4.60 4.00 -8.45
C ARG A 191 -5.00 3.24 -7.20
N ASP A 192 -4.19 3.35 -6.17
CA ASP A 192 -4.49 2.72 -4.90
C ASP A 192 -5.63 3.43 -4.18
N SER A 193 -6.27 2.70 -3.26
CA SER A 193 -7.27 3.29 -2.37
C SER A 193 -6.64 4.05 -1.20
N TYR A 194 -5.39 3.74 -0.84
CA TYR A 194 -4.66 4.30 0.29
C TYR A 194 -3.59 5.28 -0.15
N ALA A 195 -3.35 6.32 0.67
CA ALA A 195 -2.46 7.43 0.34
C ALA A 195 -1.04 6.96 -0.04
N PHE A 196 -0.48 6.05 0.76
CA PHE A 196 0.82 5.45 0.52
C PHE A 196 0.74 3.92 0.63
N VAL A 197 1.62 3.25 -0.09
CA VAL A 197 1.88 1.82 0.04
C VAL A 197 3.38 1.57 0.15
N CYS A 198 3.75 0.51 0.87
CA CYS A 198 5.07 -0.10 0.75
C CYS A 198 4.91 -1.51 0.15
N VAL A 199 5.46 -1.71 -1.05
CA VAL A 199 5.47 -3.00 -1.74
C VAL A 199 6.78 -3.70 -1.44
N THR A 200 6.73 -4.76 -0.64
CA THR A 200 7.88 -5.59 -0.24
C THR A 200 7.89 -6.90 -1.00
N MET A 201 9.05 -7.35 -1.48
CA MET A 201 9.16 -8.63 -2.18
C MET A 201 9.51 -9.77 -1.23
N LEU A 202 8.74 -10.86 -1.29
CA LEU A 202 8.95 -12.08 -0.49
C LEU A 202 9.46 -13.27 -1.32
N SER A 203 9.54 -13.12 -2.64
CA SER A 203 10.17 -14.12 -3.51
C SER A 203 11.63 -13.81 -3.74
N ASP A 204 12.42 -14.88 -3.90
CA ASP A 204 13.75 -14.75 -4.48
C ASP A 204 13.62 -14.34 -5.95
N CYS A 205 14.17 -13.18 -6.28
CA CYS A 205 14.14 -12.63 -7.63
C CYS A 205 15.38 -12.96 -8.47
N VAL A 206 16.28 -13.84 -7.98
CA VAL A 206 17.42 -14.30 -8.76
C VAL A 206 16.95 -14.92 -10.08
N GLY A 207 17.50 -14.43 -11.20
CA GLY A 207 17.14 -14.88 -12.55
C GLY A 207 15.80 -14.34 -13.07
N MET A 208 15.11 -13.48 -12.33
CA MET A 208 13.92 -12.77 -12.82
C MET A 208 14.33 -11.52 -13.59
N VAL A 209 13.69 -11.31 -14.74
CA VAL A 209 13.84 -10.12 -15.59
C VAL A 209 12.50 -9.42 -15.73
N GLY A 210 12.48 -8.09 -15.56
CA GLY A 210 11.26 -7.29 -15.54
C GLY A 210 10.69 -7.11 -14.12
N GLY A 211 9.38 -6.93 -14.01
CA GLY A 211 8.73 -6.71 -12.71
C GLY A 211 8.79 -5.26 -12.21
N GLU A 212 9.16 -4.31 -13.07
CA GLU A 212 9.15 -2.89 -12.79
C GLU A 212 7.74 -2.38 -12.45
N THR A 213 7.68 -1.26 -11.75
CA THR A 213 6.45 -0.47 -11.62
C THR A 213 6.47 0.61 -12.69
N ALA A 214 5.52 0.54 -13.62
CA ALA A 214 5.25 1.60 -14.57
C ALA A 214 4.33 2.64 -13.91
N MET A 215 4.69 3.92 -14.03
CA MET A 215 3.95 5.07 -13.50
C MET A 215 3.63 6.03 -14.64
N ARG A 216 2.39 6.52 -14.70
CA ARG A 216 2.01 7.57 -15.65
C ARG A 216 2.40 8.93 -15.11
N THR A 217 3.21 9.66 -15.87
CA THR A 217 3.63 11.04 -15.58
C THR A 217 2.52 12.04 -15.90
N GLY A 218 2.62 13.27 -15.39
CA GLY A 218 1.67 14.35 -15.67
C GLY A 218 1.60 14.78 -17.15
N THR A 219 2.58 14.39 -17.96
CA THR A 219 2.58 14.60 -19.42
C THR A 219 1.87 13.48 -20.18
N GLY A 220 1.42 12.43 -19.50
CA GLY A 220 0.84 11.22 -20.09
C GLY A 220 1.87 10.13 -20.45
N GLY A 221 3.17 10.46 -20.43
CA GLY A 221 4.26 9.50 -20.65
C GLY A 221 4.41 8.47 -19.52
N ILE A 222 5.12 7.37 -19.78
CA ILE A 222 5.33 6.28 -18.83
C ILE A 222 6.77 6.31 -18.30
N MET A 223 6.91 6.32 -16.99
CA MET A 223 8.17 6.13 -16.28
C MET A 223 8.21 4.74 -15.65
N LYS A 224 9.31 4.01 -15.81
CA LYS A 224 9.50 2.70 -15.16
C LYS A 224 10.49 2.84 -14.02
N VAL A 225 10.13 2.33 -12.85
CA VAL A 225 11.00 2.24 -11.68
C VAL A 225 11.24 0.79 -11.36
N ARG A 226 12.49 0.46 -11.01
CA ARG A 226 12.90 -0.89 -10.65
C ARG A 226 12.01 -1.43 -9.53
N GLY A 227 11.50 -2.65 -9.70
CA GLY A 227 10.73 -3.34 -8.67
C GLY A 227 11.61 -3.88 -7.54
N PRO A 228 11.03 -4.19 -6.37
CA PRO A 228 11.77 -4.71 -5.23
C PRO A 228 12.32 -6.12 -5.48
N ALA A 229 13.50 -6.39 -4.91
CA ALA A 229 14.07 -7.72 -4.71
C ALA A 229 13.74 -8.24 -3.30
N MET A 230 13.99 -9.53 -3.03
CA MET A 230 13.66 -10.18 -1.75
C MET A 230 14.11 -9.35 -0.53
N GLY A 231 13.18 -9.06 0.39
CA GLY A 231 13.44 -8.31 1.62
C GLY A 231 13.54 -6.78 1.44
N THR A 232 13.53 -6.30 0.20
CA THR A 232 13.49 -4.87 -0.12
C THR A 232 12.05 -4.39 -0.35
N GLY A 233 11.83 -3.09 -0.15
CA GLY A 233 10.54 -2.43 -0.36
C GLY A 233 10.63 -1.24 -1.31
N VAL A 234 9.51 -0.88 -1.91
CA VAL A 234 9.29 0.38 -2.63
C VAL A 234 8.15 1.13 -1.97
N VAL A 235 8.39 2.37 -1.57
CA VAL A 235 7.34 3.26 -1.04
C VAL A 235 6.81 4.12 -2.18
N MET A 236 5.49 4.24 -2.30
CA MET A 236 4.84 5.00 -3.38
C MET A 236 3.54 5.65 -2.93
N GLN A 237 3.27 6.84 -3.48
CA GLN A 237 2.03 7.59 -3.27
C GLN A 237 0.90 7.12 -4.21
N GLY A 238 0.57 5.83 -4.15
CA GLY A 238 -0.24 5.14 -5.16
C GLY A 238 -1.67 5.66 -5.32
N ARG A 239 -2.23 6.38 -4.33
CA ARG A 239 -3.54 7.05 -4.45
C ARG A 239 -3.60 8.08 -5.56
N TYR A 240 -2.48 8.74 -5.85
CA TYR A 240 -2.41 9.88 -6.77
C TYR A 240 -1.76 9.50 -8.10
N ILE A 241 -0.87 8.51 -8.07
CA ILE A 241 -0.09 8.09 -9.24
C ILE A 241 -0.78 6.89 -9.88
N GLU A 242 -1.21 7.04 -11.14
CA GLU A 242 -1.67 5.89 -11.92
C GLU A 242 -0.48 5.01 -12.27
N HIS A 243 -0.56 3.74 -11.90
CA HIS A 243 0.55 2.83 -12.00
C HIS A 243 0.10 1.40 -12.33
N GLN A 244 1.08 0.59 -12.72
CA GLN A 244 0.92 -0.80 -13.10
C GLN A 244 2.21 -1.55 -12.79
N ALA A 245 2.08 -2.71 -12.16
CA ALA A 245 3.21 -3.63 -12.04
C ALA A 245 3.34 -4.45 -13.33
N MET A 246 4.54 -4.44 -13.90
CA MET A 246 4.88 -5.21 -15.09
C MET A 246 5.07 -6.69 -14.72
N LYS A 247 4.83 -7.60 -15.66
CA LYS A 247 5.19 -9.01 -15.50
C LYS A 247 6.70 -9.14 -15.40
N ALA A 248 7.15 -10.05 -14.55
CA ALA A 248 8.51 -10.54 -14.56
C ALA A 248 8.55 -11.90 -15.28
N LYS A 249 9.59 -12.14 -16.07
CA LYS A 249 9.89 -13.43 -16.69
C LYS A 249 11.04 -14.10 -15.94
N GLY A 250 11.04 -15.43 -15.91
CA GLY A 250 11.96 -16.20 -15.08
C GLY A 250 11.49 -16.29 -13.63
N GLY A 251 12.14 -17.16 -12.85
CA GLY A 251 11.74 -17.48 -11.48
C GLY A 251 10.52 -18.40 -11.37
N ARG A 252 10.40 -19.09 -10.23
CA ARG A 252 9.30 -20.03 -9.93
C ARG A 252 8.00 -19.32 -9.53
N GLU A 253 8.13 -18.14 -8.94
CA GLU A 253 7.04 -17.42 -8.27
C GLU A 253 7.35 -15.93 -8.12
N ARG A 254 6.30 -15.13 -7.94
CA ARG A 254 6.38 -13.73 -7.54
C ARG A 254 5.37 -13.45 -6.44
N ILE A 255 5.87 -13.29 -5.23
CA ILE A 255 5.07 -13.04 -4.02
C ILE A 255 5.46 -11.67 -3.49
N SER A 256 4.53 -10.73 -3.57
CA SER A 256 4.70 -9.39 -3.03
C SER A 256 3.75 -9.15 -1.87
N MET A 257 4.25 -8.52 -0.82
CA MET A 257 3.49 -8.06 0.32
C MET A 257 3.32 -6.54 0.24
N VAL A 258 2.08 -6.07 0.30
CA VAL A 258 1.73 -4.65 0.21
C VAL A 258 1.16 -4.20 1.55
N THR A 259 1.81 -3.27 2.21
CA THR A 259 1.28 -2.63 3.41
C THR A 259 0.83 -1.22 3.07
N SER A 260 -0.44 -0.92 3.34
CA SER A 260 -1.03 0.40 3.12
C SER A 260 -0.80 1.31 4.32
N PHE A 261 -0.53 2.58 4.04
CA PHE A 261 -0.21 3.60 5.04
C PHE A 261 -1.12 4.82 4.91
N ARG A 262 -1.36 5.46 6.06
CA ARG A 262 -2.03 6.77 6.17
C ARG A 262 -1.13 7.76 6.93
N PRO A 263 -1.37 9.08 6.79
CA PRO A 263 -0.71 10.06 7.63
C PRO A 263 -0.97 9.78 9.10
N LYS A 264 0.08 9.86 9.92
CA LYS A 264 -0.07 9.76 11.38
C LYS A 264 -0.80 10.97 11.94
N SER A 265 -0.44 12.17 11.47
CA SER A 265 -1.06 13.40 11.94
C SER A 265 -2.51 13.49 11.45
N PRO A 266 -3.48 13.73 12.35
CA PRO A 266 -4.87 13.91 11.95
C PRO A 266 -5.06 15.19 11.13
N LEU A 267 -4.13 16.15 11.22
CA LEU A 267 -4.24 17.45 10.54
C LEU A 267 -3.80 17.40 9.08
N VAL A 268 -3.14 16.31 8.68
CA VAL A 268 -2.81 16.07 7.28
C VAL A 268 -4.06 15.58 6.57
N ARG A 269 -4.19 15.98 5.30
CA ARG A 269 -5.27 15.54 4.43
C ARG A 269 -5.20 14.01 4.24
N ASP A 270 -6.35 13.36 4.37
CA ASP A 270 -6.48 11.91 4.21
C ASP A 270 -7.59 11.62 3.20
N GLU A 271 -7.16 11.31 1.98
CA GLU A 271 -8.01 11.01 0.80
C GLU A 271 -8.07 9.49 0.54
N THR A 272 -7.84 8.69 1.58
CA THR A 272 -8.07 7.25 1.55
C THR A 272 -9.55 6.98 1.24
N VAL A 273 -9.80 5.99 0.39
CA VAL A 273 -11.12 5.45 0.04
C VAL A 273 -11.10 3.93 0.24
N LEU A 274 -12.23 3.26 0.06
CA LEU A 274 -12.33 1.79 0.11
C LEU A 274 -12.67 1.17 -1.24
N THR A 275 -12.82 1.98 -2.31
CA THR A 275 -13.30 1.52 -3.63
C THR A 275 -12.55 0.29 -4.17
N GLY A 276 -11.21 0.24 -4.04
CA GLY A 276 -10.41 -0.89 -4.51
C GLY A 276 -10.39 -2.08 -3.54
N ALA A 277 -10.43 -1.81 -2.23
CA ALA A 277 -10.32 -2.83 -1.19
C ALA A 277 -11.66 -3.53 -0.90
N ARG A 278 -12.78 -2.79 -0.92
CA ARG A 278 -14.12 -3.28 -0.55
C ARG A 278 -14.53 -4.55 -1.31
N PRO A 279 -14.39 -4.64 -2.65
CA PRO A 279 -14.84 -5.81 -3.40
C PRO A 279 -14.10 -7.11 -3.08
N ILE A 280 -12.90 -7.00 -2.50
CA ILE A 280 -12.00 -8.12 -2.22
C ILE A 280 -11.84 -8.37 -0.72
N SER A 281 -12.56 -7.64 0.14
CA SER A 281 -12.50 -7.69 1.61
C SER A 281 -13.74 -8.33 2.21
N THR A 282 -13.57 -8.96 3.37
CA THR A 282 -14.69 -9.21 4.28
C THR A 282 -15.21 -7.87 4.83
N ARG A 283 -16.37 -7.42 4.35
CA ARG A 283 -16.87 -6.05 4.59
C ARG A 283 -17.00 -5.68 6.07
N SER A 284 -17.52 -6.57 6.90
CA SER A 284 -17.74 -6.28 8.33
C SER A 284 -16.44 -5.87 9.03
N SER A 285 -15.35 -6.62 8.82
CA SER A 285 -14.05 -6.30 9.40
C SER A 285 -13.44 -5.03 8.81
N LEU A 286 -13.52 -4.85 7.49
CA LEU A 286 -13.02 -3.65 6.82
C LEU A 286 -13.75 -2.39 7.31
N TYR A 287 -15.07 -2.42 7.34
CA TYR A 287 -15.91 -1.28 7.73
C TYR A 287 -15.81 -0.96 9.22
N TYR A 288 -15.66 -1.97 10.08
CA TYR A 288 -15.38 -1.77 11.50
C TYR A 288 -14.09 -0.95 11.68
N GLN A 289 -12.99 -1.42 11.10
CA GLN A 289 -11.70 -0.74 11.24
C GLN A 289 -11.71 0.64 10.56
N TRP A 290 -12.31 0.75 9.37
CA TRP A 290 -12.53 2.04 8.69
C TRP A 290 -13.24 3.05 9.58
N SER A 291 -14.41 2.66 10.09
CA SER A 291 -15.23 3.56 10.90
C SER A 291 -14.49 3.95 12.17
N GLN A 292 -13.82 2.99 12.82
CA GLN A 292 -13.07 3.24 14.05
C GLN A 292 -11.97 4.28 13.83
N TYR A 293 -11.05 4.07 12.87
CA TYR A 293 -9.92 5.00 12.72
C TYR A 293 -10.38 6.39 12.24
N ARG A 294 -11.42 6.47 11.41
CA ARG A 294 -11.96 7.76 10.95
C ARG A 294 -12.57 8.54 12.13
N LEU A 295 -13.24 7.86 13.06
CA LEU A 295 -13.75 8.48 14.28
C LEU A 295 -12.62 8.94 15.21
N GLU A 296 -11.55 8.15 15.37
CA GLU A 296 -10.36 8.53 16.16
C GLU A 296 -9.69 9.80 15.58
N VAL A 297 -9.52 9.87 14.25
CA VAL A 297 -9.01 11.08 13.57
C VAL A 297 -9.92 12.28 13.84
N LEU A 298 -11.23 12.10 13.75
CA LEU A 298 -12.19 13.18 14.01
C LEU A 298 -12.13 13.64 15.47
N GLU A 299 -11.99 12.73 16.43
CA GLU A 299 -11.82 13.06 17.84
C GLU A 299 -10.59 13.97 18.06
N GLU A 300 -9.45 13.61 17.49
CA GLU A 300 -8.23 14.40 17.60
C GLU A 300 -8.37 15.78 16.93
N ARG A 301 -8.98 15.86 15.74
CA ARG A 301 -9.25 17.13 15.05
C ARG A 301 -10.15 18.03 15.88
N LEU A 302 -11.25 17.51 16.44
CA LEU A 302 -12.16 18.27 17.28
C LEU A 302 -11.48 18.76 18.56
N ARG A 303 -10.63 17.93 19.17
CA ARG A 303 -9.82 18.30 20.34
C ARG A 303 -8.86 19.44 20.01
N ASP A 304 -8.18 19.40 18.87
CA ASP A 304 -7.31 20.47 18.37
C ASP A 304 -8.09 21.77 18.11
N GLY A 305 -9.18 21.71 17.34
CA GLY A 305 -10.01 22.88 17.06
C GLY A 305 -10.56 23.54 18.32
N SER A 306 -11.03 22.74 19.28
CA SER A 306 -11.50 23.22 20.58
C SER A 306 -10.38 23.91 21.37
N LYS A 307 -9.16 23.36 21.34
CA LYS A 307 -7.97 23.99 21.94
C LYS A 307 -7.66 25.33 21.28
N ARG A 308 -7.67 25.40 19.94
CA ARG A 308 -7.42 26.64 19.19
C ARG A 308 -8.43 27.75 19.54
N PHE A 309 -9.71 27.40 19.71
CA PHE A 309 -10.72 28.38 20.16
C PHE A 309 -10.43 28.90 21.57
N ARG A 310 -10.10 28.02 22.52
CA ARG A 310 -9.73 28.43 23.89
C ARG A 310 -8.47 29.29 23.93
N ASP A 311 -7.43 28.92 23.19
CA ASP A 311 -6.16 29.65 23.19
C ASP A 311 -6.34 31.05 22.57
N ARG A 312 -7.19 31.17 21.55
CA ARG A 312 -7.56 32.46 20.95
C ARG A 312 -8.29 33.36 21.95
N ASP A 313 -9.31 32.84 22.63
CA ASP A 313 -10.07 33.57 23.65
C ASP A 313 -9.17 34.06 24.78
N ARG A 314 -8.31 33.18 25.31
CA ARG A 314 -7.31 33.51 26.34
C ARG A 314 -6.31 34.58 25.89
N SER A 315 -6.02 34.68 24.59
CA SER A 315 -5.16 35.72 24.03
C SER A 315 -5.85 37.09 23.85
N GLY A 316 -7.12 37.21 24.25
CA GLY A 316 -7.91 38.44 24.12
C GLY A 316 -8.32 38.77 22.68
N LYS A 317 -8.13 37.84 21.73
CA LYS A 317 -8.52 38.02 20.34
C LYS A 317 -10.01 37.72 20.16
N PRO A 318 -10.77 38.53 19.39
CA PRO A 318 -12.20 38.29 19.17
C PRO A 318 -12.42 36.96 18.44
N PHE A 319 -13.55 36.30 18.68
CA PHE A 319 -13.90 35.04 18.02
C PHE A 319 -13.93 35.19 16.48
N ASP A 320 -13.27 34.28 15.79
CA ASP A 320 -13.20 34.27 14.33
C ASP A 320 -14.27 33.33 13.76
N VAL A 321 -15.43 33.90 13.43
CA VAL A 321 -16.57 33.14 12.91
C VAL A 321 -16.23 32.46 11.58
N ALA A 322 -15.43 33.10 10.73
CA ALA A 322 -15.07 32.55 9.42
C ALA A 322 -14.17 31.33 9.58
N ALA A 323 -13.10 31.43 10.38
CA ALA A 323 -12.21 30.31 10.66
C ALA A 323 -12.92 29.16 11.39
N ALA A 324 -13.85 29.47 12.30
CA ALA A 324 -14.64 28.45 12.97
C ALA A 324 -15.56 27.68 11.99
N LYS A 325 -16.24 28.39 11.09
CA LYS A 325 -17.07 27.76 10.04
C LYS A 325 -16.22 26.91 9.10
N GLU A 326 -15.06 27.40 8.68
CA GLU A 326 -14.12 26.66 7.84
C GLU A 326 -13.70 25.34 8.51
N PHE A 327 -13.24 25.41 9.77
CA PHE A 327 -12.85 24.23 10.54
C PHE A 327 -13.99 23.20 10.66
N LEU A 328 -15.20 23.64 11.02
CA LEU A 328 -16.36 22.76 11.18
C LEU A 328 -16.81 22.15 9.84
N ASN A 329 -16.77 22.92 8.75
CA ASN A 329 -17.08 22.42 7.41
C ASN A 329 -16.09 21.34 6.95
N LEU A 330 -14.80 21.48 7.26
CA LEU A 330 -13.80 20.44 6.98
C LEU A 330 -14.12 19.13 7.73
N GLN A 331 -14.61 19.22 8.97
CA GLN A 331 -15.01 18.04 9.74
C GLN A 331 -16.27 17.38 9.16
N LYS A 332 -17.23 18.20 8.75
CA LYS A 332 -18.44 17.74 8.06
C LYS A 332 -18.09 17.00 6.77
N GLN A 333 -17.23 17.57 5.92
CA GLN A 333 -16.78 16.93 4.67
C GLN A 333 -16.04 15.61 4.93
N PHE A 334 -15.20 15.56 5.97
CA PHE A 334 -14.51 14.33 6.36
C PHE A 334 -15.48 13.22 6.79
N LEU A 335 -16.54 13.57 7.52
CA LEU A 335 -17.59 12.63 7.91
C LEU A 335 -18.43 12.18 6.70
N GLU A 336 -18.79 13.10 5.80
CA GLU A 336 -19.50 12.78 4.55
C GLU A 336 -18.69 11.80 3.69
N ALA A 337 -17.38 12.04 3.51
CA ALA A 337 -16.48 11.11 2.83
C ALA A 337 -16.36 9.75 3.55
N THR A 338 -16.43 9.76 4.89
CA THR A 338 -16.41 8.52 5.69
C THR A 338 -17.66 7.68 5.45
N ILE A 339 -18.83 8.32 5.40
CA ILE A 339 -20.12 7.67 5.16
C ILE A 339 -20.19 7.11 3.74
N LEU A 340 -19.67 7.85 2.75
CA LEU A 340 -19.72 7.44 1.34
C LEU A 340 -19.06 6.09 1.07
N GLU A 341 -18.06 5.71 1.87
CA GLU A 341 -17.35 4.44 1.68
C GLU A 341 -18.05 3.22 2.32
N LEU A 342 -19.13 3.44 3.10
CA LEU A 342 -19.91 2.40 3.77
C LEU A 342 -21.14 2.01 2.92
N GLU A 343 -20.98 0.97 2.09
CA GLU A 343 -22.01 0.43 1.18
C GLU A 343 -22.60 -0.92 1.60
#